data_AF-A0A9E3UZQ5-F1
#
_entry.id   AF-A0A9E3UZQ5-F1
#
_cell.length_a   1.000
_cell.length_b   1.000
_cell.length_c   1.000
_cell.angle_alpha   90.00
_cell.angle_beta   90.00
_cell.angle_gamma   90.00
#
_symmetry.space_group_name_H-M   'P 1'
#
loop_
_entity.id
_entity.type
_entity.pdbx_description
1 polymer ?
#
loop_
_entity_poly.entity_id
_entity_poly.type
_entity_poly.pdbx_seq_one_letter_code
_entity_poly.pdbx_strand_id
1 'polypeptide(L)'
;MEMSAAPAPPQNGDALVNLKEQALNSLAPLVNHLDQTPEEKFKTTMMLIQASDNSNLVKEAYEAANQIGDEKARAQALLDVVNEINYFTQKDNQHKN
;
A
#
# COMPACT_ATOMS: atom_id res chain seq x y z
N MET A 1 -12.88 -30.43 38.69
CA MET A 1 -12.68 -28.97 38.59
C MET A 1 -11.80 -28.74 37.38
N GLU A 2 -12.40 -28.52 36.21
CA GLU A 2 -11.68 -28.18 35.00
C GLU A 2 -11.49 -26.66 34.98
N MET A 3 -10.24 -26.22 35.03
CA MET A 3 -9.89 -24.80 35.01
C MET A 3 -10.05 -24.29 33.58
N SER A 4 -11.10 -23.50 33.34
CA SER A 4 -11.30 -22.77 32.10
C SER A 4 -10.21 -21.71 31.93
N ALA A 5 -9.35 -21.87 30.94
CA ALA A 5 -8.38 -20.86 30.55
C ALA A 5 -9.11 -19.66 29.93
N ALA A 6 -8.96 -18.48 30.53
CA ALA A 6 -9.46 -17.22 29.97
C ALA A 6 -8.55 -16.78 28.78
N PRO A 7 -9.11 -16.19 27.72
CA PRO A 7 -8.31 -15.69 26.60
C PRO A 7 -7.49 -14.48 27.05
N ALA A 8 -6.21 -14.44 26.67
CA ALA A 8 -5.33 -13.31 26.91
C ALA A 8 -5.85 -12.04 26.19
N PRO A 9 -5.69 -10.84 26.78
CA PRO A 9 -6.13 -9.60 26.14
C PRO A 9 -5.36 -9.37 24.83
N PRO A 10 -6.01 -8.81 23.79
CA PRO A 10 -5.35 -8.50 22.52
C PRO A 10 -4.18 -7.56 22.79
N GLN A 11 -3.00 -7.92 22.27
CA GLN A 11 -1.81 -7.10 22.42
C GLN A 11 -2.05 -5.80 21.64
N ASN A 12 -1.73 -4.64 22.23
CA ASN A 12 -1.99 -3.33 21.63
C ASN A 12 -1.41 -3.16 20.21
N GLY A 13 -0.40 -3.96 19.83
CA GLY A 13 0.12 -4.02 18.45
C GLY A 13 -0.90 -4.52 17.44
N ASP A 14 -1.71 -5.52 17.78
CA ASP A 14 -2.73 -6.10 16.89
C ASP A 14 -3.88 -5.11 16.64
N ALA A 15 -4.23 -4.30 17.64
CA ALA A 15 -5.29 -3.29 17.51
C ALA A 15 -4.91 -2.18 16.50
N LEU A 16 -3.66 -1.72 16.52
CA LEU A 16 -3.17 -0.70 15.58
C LEU A 16 -3.04 -1.24 14.16
N VAL A 17 -2.58 -2.48 13.99
CA VAL A 17 -2.53 -3.15 12.69
C VAL A 17 -3.94 -3.29 12.11
N ASN A 18 -4.89 -3.79 12.90
CA ASN A 18 -6.29 -3.93 12.48
C ASN A 18 -6.93 -2.57 12.12
N LEU A 19 -6.63 -1.52 12.88
CA LEU A 19 -7.12 -0.17 12.59
C LEU A 19 -6.53 0.36 11.27
N LYS A 20 -5.23 0.13 11.03
CA LYS A 20 -4.55 0.48 9.78
C LYS A 20 -5.21 -0.21 8.58
N GLU A 21 -5.48 -1.51 8.67
CA GLU A 21 -6.14 -2.25 7.60
C GLU A 21 -7.57 -1.76 7.32
N GLN A 22 -8.34 -1.45 8.37
CA GLN A 22 -9.68 -0.86 8.21
C GLN A 22 -9.64 0.51 7.51
N ALA A 23 -8.68 1.37 7.89
CA ALA A 23 -8.48 2.66 7.25
C ALA A 23 -8.10 2.50 5.77
N LEU A 24 -7.19 1.58 5.45
CA LEU A 24 -6.78 1.30 4.07
C LEU A 24 -7.94 0.78 3.21
N ASN A 25 -8.75 -0.15 3.74
CA ASN A 25 -9.93 -0.67 3.05
C ASN A 25 -10.98 0.41 2.79
N SER A 26 -11.12 1.38 3.70
CA SER A 26 -12.04 2.51 3.54
C SER A 26 -11.50 3.53 2.51
N LEU A 27 -10.18 3.67 2.42
CA LEU A 27 -9.53 4.67 1.60
C LEU A 27 -9.35 4.22 0.14
N ALA A 28 -9.15 2.92 -0.11
CA ALA A 28 -9.01 2.36 -1.45
C ALA A 28 -10.11 2.78 -2.45
N PRO A 29 -11.43 2.68 -2.14
CA PRO A 29 -12.46 3.16 -3.06
C PRO A 29 -12.43 4.68 -3.20
N LEU A 30 -12.18 5.42 -2.12
CA LEU A 30 -12.18 6.89 -2.17
C LEU A 30 -11.12 7.44 -3.13
N VAL A 31 -9.92 6.85 -3.17
CA VAL A 31 -8.85 7.25 -4.09
C VAL A 31 -9.23 7.11 -5.55
N ASN A 32 -9.96 6.06 -5.91
CA ASN A 32 -10.44 5.88 -7.28
C ASN A 32 -11.62 6.80 -7.66
N HIS A 33 -12.28 7.40 -6.67
CA HIS A 33 -13.42 8.31 -6.86
C HIS A 33 -13.06 9.80 -6.76
N LEU A 34 -11.82 10.14 -6.40
CA LEU A 34 -11.38 11.53 -6.31
C LEU A 34 -10.92 12.05 -7.69
N ASP A 35 -11.45 13.20 -8.10
CA ASP A 35 -10.93 14.01 -9.21
C ASP A 35 -9.58 14.62 -8.79
N GLN A 36 -8.51 13.83 -8.90
CA GLN A 36 -7.15 14.26 -8.56
C GLN A 36 -6.31 14.40 -9.82
N THR A 37 -5.27 15.23 -9.73
CA THR A 37 -4.25 15.25 -10.78
C THR A 37 -3.52 13.90 -10.84
N PRO A 38 -2.95 13.52 -11.99
CA PRO A 38 -2.15 12.29 -12.10
C PRO A 38 -1.02 12.19 -11.07
N GLU A 39 -0.41 13.34 -10.72
CA GLU A 39 0.66 13.42 -9.73
C GLU A 39 0.17 13.12 -8.30
N GLU A 40 -0.99 13.67 -7.93
CA GLU A 40 -1.61 13.39 -6.63
C GLU A 40 -2.09 11.96 -6.55
N LYS A 41 -2.75 11.45 -7.60
CA LYS A 41 -3.17 10.05 -7.68
C LYS A 41 -1.96 9.13 -7.47
N PHE A 42 -0.87 9.38 -8.20
CA PHE A 42 0.38 8.62 -8.05
C PHE A 42 0.90 8.63 -6.60
N LYS A 43 1.04 9.82 -5.99
CA LYS A 43 1.53 9.95 -4.61
C LYS A 43 0.65 9.22 -3.61
N THR A 44 -0.67 9.37 -3.74
CA THR A 44 -1.62 8.69 -2.88
C THR A 44 -1.52 7.18 -3.04
N THR A 45 -1.52 6.65 -4.27
CA THR A 45 -1.37 5.21 -4.50
C THR A 45 -0.04 4.68 -3.96
N MET A 46 1.07 5.41 -4.12
CA MET A 46 2.37 5.07 -3.54
C MET A 46 2.36 4.98 -2.01
N MET A 47 1.75 5.95 -1.33
CA MET A 47 1.59 5.90 0.13
C MET A 47 0.78 4.68 0.57
N LEU A 48 -0.23 4.29 -0.20
CA LEU A 48 -1.05 3.12 0.11
C LEU A 48 -0.24 1.83 -0.07
N ILE A 49 0.50 1.70 -1.16
CA ILE A 49 1.38 0.55 -1.41
C ILE A 49 2.32 0.34 -0.21
N GLN A 50 3.00 1.40 0.22
CA GLN A 50 3.96 1.35 1.32
C GLN A 50 3.30 1.09 2.69
N ALA A 51 2.09 1.61 2.92
CA ALA A 51 1.36 1.39 4.17
C ALA A 51 0.72 0.01 4.28
N SER A 52 0.28 -0.56 3.15
CA SER A 52 -0.48 -1.81 3.06
C SER A 52 0.32 -3.01 2.59
N ASP A 53 1.54 -2.81 2.08
CA ASP A 53 2.32 -3.84 1.39
C ASP A 53 1.55 -4.50 0.23
N ASN A 54 0.62 -3.79 -0.38
CA ASN A 54 -0.27 -4.33 -1.40
C ASN A 54 0.30 -4.12 -2.81
N SER A 55 0.95 -5.16 -3.33
CA SER A 55 1.52 -5.17 -4.69
C SER A 55 0.48 -5.00 -5.81
N ASN A 56 -0.81 -5.23 -5.55
CA ASN A 56 -1.86 -5.04 -6.55
C ASN A 56 -2.03 -3.56 -6.94
N LEU A 57 -1.68 -2.64 -6.05
CA LEU A 57 -1.78 -1.20 -6.29
C LEU A 57 -0.62 -0.65 -7.14
N VAL A 58 0.46 -1.42 -7.31
CA VAL A 58 1.62 -1.01 -8.11
C VAL A 58 1.25 -0.74 -9.57
N LYS A 59 0.31 -1.52 -10.12
CA LYS A 59 -0.20 -1.30 -11.47
C LYS A 59 -0.93 0.04 -11.58
N GLU A 60 -1.76 0.38 -10.59
CA GLU A 60 -2.48 1.65 -10.58
C GLU A 60 -1.52 2.85 -10.43
N ALA A 61 -0.47 2.70 -9.61
CA ALA A 61 0.59 3.71 -9.50
C ALA A 61 1.33 3.90 -10.83
N TYR A 62 1.62 2.82 -11.56
CA TYR A 62 2.22 2.89 -12.89
C TYR A 62 1.32 3.64 -13.88
N GLU A 63 0.03 3.33 -13.91
CA GLU A 63 -0.93 4.00 -14.79
C GLU A 63 -1.02 5.50 -14.47
N ALA A 64 -1.12 5.87 -13.19
CA ALA A 64 -1.11 7.27 -12.76
C ALA A 64 0.20 7.98 -13.14
N ALA A 65 1.36 7.33 -12.94
CA ALA A 65 2.65 7.88 -13.31
C ALA A 65 2.74 8.19 -14.82
N ASN A 66 2.21 7.33 -15.68
CA ASN A 66 2.20 7.56 -17.13
C ASN A 66 1.32 8.73 -17.56
N GLN A 67 0.30 9.06 -16.77
CA GLN A 67 -0.59 10.19 -17.02
C GLN A 67 0.00 11.53 -16.57
N ILE A 68 1.13 11.54 -15.86
CA ILE A 68 1.82 12.77 -15.47
C ILE A 68 2.34 13.49 -16.72
N GLY A 69 1.93 14.76 -16.87
CA GLY A 69 2.29 15.57 -18.03
C GLY A 69 3.71 16.11 -18.00
N ASP A 70 4.26 16.38 -16.81
CA ASP A 70 5.66 16.83 -16.67
C ASP A 70 6.63 15.65 -16.82
N GLU A 71 7.56 15.77 -17.77
CA GLU A 71 8.46 14.66 -18.12
C GLU A 71 9.41 14.28 -17.00
N LYS A 72 9.84 15.25 -16.18
CA LYS A 72 10.74 14.99 -15.03
C LYS A 72 9.99 14.30 -13.91
N ALA A 73 8.80 14.79 -13.57
CA ALA A 73 7.94 14.20 -12.57
C ALA A 73 7.51 12.78 -12.97
N ARG A 74 7.18 12.57 -14.25
CA ARG A 74 6.88 11.25 -14.80
C ARG A 74 8.06 10.30 -14.68
N ALA A 75 9.26 10.74 -15.07
CA ALA A 75 10.46 9.90 -14.96
C ALA A 75 10.74 9.49 -13.50
N GLN A 76 10.59 10.41 -12.56
CA GLN A 76 10.74 10.11 -11.13
C GLN A 76 9.68 9.14 -10.64
N ALA A 77 8.41 9.36 -10.99
CA ALA A 77 7.31 8.48 -10.60
C ALA A 77 7.51 7.05 -11.14
N LEU A 78 7.95 6.92 -12.39
CA LEU A 78 8.26 5.61 -12.97
C LEU A 78 9.44 4.92 -12.28
N LEU A 79 10.47 5.67 -11.88
CA LEU A 79 11.59 5.13 -11.11
C LEU A 79 11.12 4.59 -9.74
N ASP A 80 10.25 5.34 -9.07
CA ASP A 80 9.67 4.93 -7.79
C ASP A 80 8.83 3.64 -7.93
N VAL A 81 8.04 3.52 -9.00
CA VAL A 81 7.31 2.27 -9.31
C VAL A 81 8.26 1.09 -9.49
N VAL A 82 9.36 1.27 -10.23
CA VAL A 82 10.37 0.21 -10.42
C VAL A 82 11.01 -0.19 -9.09
N ASN A 83 11.27 0.77 -8.21
CA ASN A 83 11.82 0.49 -6.88
C ASN A 83 10.85 -0.34 -6.03
N GLU A 84 9.54 -0.04 -6.06
CA GLU A 84 8.53 -0.84 -5.35
C GLU A 84 8.40 -2.26 -5.93
N ILE A 85 8.43 -2.41 -7.26
CA ILE A 85 8.42 -3.75 -7.90
C ILE A 85 9.63 -4.57 -7.44
N ASN A 86 10.80 -3.95 -7.39
CA ASN A 86 12.02 -4.59 -6.89
C ASN A 86 11.88 -5.00 -5.42
N TYR A 87 11.30 -4.13 -4.59
CA TYR A 87 11.02 -4.42 -3.19
C TYR A 87 10.11 -5.65 -3.03
N PHE A 88 8.96 -5.69 -3.72
CA PHE A 88 8.03 -6.83 -3.64
C PHE A 88 8.64 -8.12 -4.17
N THR A 89 9.40 -8.03 -5.27
CA THR A 89 10.08 -9.20 -5.86
C THR A 89 11.13 -9.78 -4.90
N GLN A 90 11.92 -8.91 -4.24
CA GLN A 90 12.89 -9.35 -3.24
C GLN A 90 12.23 -9.89 -1.98
N LYS A 91 11.14 -9.26 -1.51
CA LYS A 91 10.37 -9.68 -0.34
C LYS A 91 9.71 -11.06 -0.53
N ASP A 92 9.21 -11.36 -1.73
CA ASP A 92 8.68 -12.69 -2.09
C ASP A 92 9.80 -13.75 -2.06
N ASN A 93 10.96 -13.43 -2.63
CA ASN A 93 12.12 -14.33 -2.62
C ASN A 93 12.67 -14.60 -1.22
N GLN A 94 12.61 -13.63 -0.30
CA GLN A 94 13.04 -13.81 1.09
C GLN A 94 12.07 -14.67 1.91
N HIS A 95 10.76 -14.61 1.63
CA HIS A 95 9.77 -15.48 2.30
C HIS A 95 9.82 -16.94 1.86
N LYS A 96 10.46 -17.24 0.72
CA LYS A 96 10.58 -18.60 0.17
C LYS A 96 11.83 -19.36 0.63
N ASN A 97 12.72 -18.74 1.41
CA ASN A 97 13.96 -19.35 1.88
C ASN A 97 13.95 -19.56 3.40
#